data_AF-A0A3S0Q4D8-F1
#
_entry.id   AF-A0A3S0Q4D8-F1
#
_cell.length_a   1.000
_cell.length_b   1.000
_cell.length_c   1.000
_cell.angle_alpha   90.00
_cell.angle_beta   90.00
_cell.angle_gamma   90.00
#
_symmetry.space_group_name_H-M   'P 1'
#
loop_
_entity.id
_entity.type
_entity.pdbx_description
1 polymer ?
#
loop_
_entity_poly.entity_id
_entity_poly.type
_entity_poly.pdbx_seq_one_letter_code
_entity_poly.pdbx_strand_id
1 'polypeptide(L)' 'MVLVSQKGKIKYLKSNGYKDFDKKIPLKTDDQFEIMSNTKQVTAVLILQAAEQGKLNLHTPIKKYLPSLTQSWQIR' A
#
# COMPACT_ATOMS: atom_id res chain seq x y z
N MET A 1 -11.30 -1.15 13.67
CA MET A 1 -10.16 -0.65 14.47
C MET A 1 -9.88 0.79 14.06
N VAL A 2 -9.45 1.63 15.00
CA VAL A 2 -9.00 2.99 14.73
C VAL A 2 -7.72 3.25 15.51
N LEU A 3 -6.69 3.76 14.82
CA LEU A 3 -5.41 4.20 15.39
C LEU A 3 -5.18 5.67 15.05
N VAL A 4 -4.81 6.48 16.05
CA VAL A 4 -4.37 7.86 15.87
C VAL A 4 -2.99 8.02 16.50
N SER A 5 -2.02 8.47 15.70
CA SER A 5 -0.66 8.78 16.14
C SER A 5 -0.37 10.25 15.92
N GLN A 6 0.31 10.88 16.87
CA GLN A 6 0.76 12.26 16.79
C GLN A 6 2.21 12.33 17.24
N LYS A 7 3.08 12.89 16.37
CA LYS A 7 4.54 12.99 16.61
C LYS A 7 5.17 11.63 16.95
N GLY A 8 4.79 10.58 16.23
CA GLY A 8 5.29 9.22 16.43
C GLY A 8 4.76 8.49 17.66
N LYS A 9 3.91 9.13 18.49
CA LYS A 9 3.31 8.52 19.68
C LYS A 9 1.85 8.18 19.43
N ILE A 10 1.46 6.95 19.71
CA ILE A 10 0.05 6.52 19.67
C ILE A 10 -0.72 7.29 20.75
N LYS A 11 -1.76 8.02 20.33
CA LYS A 11 -2.68 8.75 21.23
C LYS A 11 -3.99 8.01 21.44
N TYR A 12 -4.36 7.17 20.47
CA TYR A 12 -5.57 6.37 20.52
C TYR A 12 -5.37 5.08 19.72
N LEU A 13 -5.79 3.95 20.29
CA LEU A 13 -5.84 2.65 19.63
C LEU A 13 -7.00 1.86 20.23
N LYS A 14 -8.06 1.63 19.46
CA LYS A 14 -9.17 0.77 19.87
C LYS A 14 -9.71 -0.03 18.70
N SER A 15 -10.17 -1.25 18.99
CA SER A 15 -11.04 -2.04 18.13
C SER A 15 -12.45 -2.05 18.72
N ASN A 16 -13.46 -2.10 17.86
CA ASN A 16 -14.86 -2.23 18.27
C ASN A 16 -15.58 -3.06 17.19
N GLY A 17 -16.55 -3.87 17.62
CA GLY A 17 -17.27 -4.79 16.74
C GLY A 17 -16.62 -6.18 16.64
N TYR A 18 -16.97 -6.90 15.58
CA TYR A 18 -16.60 -8.29 15.36
C TYR A 18 -15.77 -8.43 14.08
N LYS A 19 -14.78 -9.32 14.08
CA LYS A 19 -14.07 -9.71 12.85
C LYS A 19 -14.85 -10.74 12.04
N ASP A 20 -15.68 -11.52 12.73
CA ASP A 20 -16.67 -12.43 12.16
C ASP A 20 -17.98 -12.15 12.89
N PHE A 21 -18.92 -11.52 12.19
CA PHE A 21 -20.16 -11.07 12.79
C PHE A 21 -21.11 -12.22 13.15
N ASP A 22 -21.09 -13.30 12.37
CA ASP A 22 -21.98 -14.45 12.56
C ASP A 22 -21.52 -15.29 13.74
N LYS A 23 -20.21 -15.55 13.84
CA LYS A 23 -19.61 -16.27 14.96
C LYS A 23 -19.39 -15.41 16.20
N LYS A 24 -19.73 -14.11 16.13
CA LYS A 24 -19.50 -13.12 17.19
C LYS A 24 -18.05 -13.12 17.69
N ILE A 25 -17.09 -13.30 16.78
CA ILE A 25 -15.67 -13.27 17.15
C ILE A 25 -15.25 -11.80 17.27
N PRO A 26 -14.86 -11.32 18.46
CA PRO A 26 -14.55 -9.91 18.67
C PRO A 26 -13.35 -9.49 17.84
N LEU A 27 -13.40 -8.25 17.35
CA LEU A 27 -12.28 -7.64 16.63
C LEU A 27 -11.18 -7.23 17.61
N LYS A 28 -9.94 -7.62 17.31
CA LYS A 28 -8.72 -7.23 18.03
C LYS A 28 -7.96 -6.14 17.28
N THR A 29 -7.04 -5.48 17.96
CA THR A 29 -6.21 -4.41 17.39
C THR A 29 -5.08 -4.92 16.49
N ASP A 30 -4.85 -6.23 16.46
CA ASP A 30 -3.84 -6.93 15.66
C ASP A 30 -4.44 -7.81 14.55
N ASP A 31 -5.77 -7.82 14.39
CA ASP A 31 -6.41 -8.50 13.26
C ASP A 31 -6.04 -7.80 11.94
N GLN A 32 -5.84 -8.60 10.89
CA GLN A 32 -5.48 -8.12 9.57
C GLN A 32 -6.71 -7.70 8.76
N PHE A 33 -6.51 -6.73 7.86
CA PHE A 33 -7.54 -6.24 6.95
C PHE A 33 -6.98 -6.17 5.53
N GLU A 34 -7.85 -6.45 4.56
CA GLU A 34 -7.59 -6.07 3.17
C GLU A 34 -7.66 -4.55 3.04
N ILE A 35 -6.50 -3.90 2.92
CA ILE A 35 -6.40 -2.43 2.88
C ILE A 35 -6.68 -1.83 1.49
N MET A 36 -7.00 -2.67 0.50
CA MET A 36 -7.41 -2.29 -0.84
C MET A 36 -6.43 -1.30 -1.50
N SER A 37 -6.92 -0.14 -1.99
CA SER A 37 -6.10 0.84 -2.69
C SER A 37 -4.95 1.44 -1.87
N ASN A 38 -4.92 1.28 -0.54
CA ASN A 38 -3.78 1.70 0.26
C ASN A 38 -2.50 0.94 -0.10
N THR A 39 -2.59 -0.27 -0.67
CA THR A 39 -1.43 -1.02 -1.18
C THR A 39 -0.62 -0.23 -2.21
N LYS A 40 -1.25 0.68 -2.98
CA LYS A 40 -0.57 1.52 -3.98
C LYS A 40 0.53 2.40 -3.36
N GLN A 41 0.35 2.85 -2.12
CA GLN A 41 1.36 3.66 -1.42
C GLN A 41 2.64 2.85 -1.19
N VAL A 42 2.51 1.58 -0.80
CA VAL A 42 3.64 0.67 -0.61
C VAL A 42 4.34 0.41 -1.94
N THR A 43 3.59 0.12 -3.02
CA THR A 43 4.15 -0.06 -4.36
C THR A 43 4.89 1.19 -4.84
N ALA A 44 4.35 2.39 -4.61
CA ALA A 44 5.00 3.65 -4.98
C ALA A 44 6.35 3.82 -4.27
N VAL A 45 6.42 3.53 -2.95
CA VAL A 45 7.69 3.57 -2.20
C VAL A 45 8.71 2.58 -2.79
N LEU A 46 8.30 1.36 -3.13
CA LEU A 46 9.21 0.38 -3.74
C LEU A 46 9.78 0.86 -5.08
N ILE A 47 8.95 1.50 -5.91
CA ILE A 47 9.41 2.09 -7.19
C ILE A 47 10.40 3.22 -6.96
N LEU A 48 10.15 4.11 -5.98
CA LEU A 48 11.05 5.21 -5.64
C LEU A 48 12.38 4.71 -5.06
N GLN A 49 12.35 3.68 -4.21
CA GLN A 49 13.56 3.03 -3.70
C GLN A 49 14.37 2.36 -4.82
N ALA A 50 13.70 1.72 -5.79
CA ALA A 50 14.38 1.16 -6.95
C ALA A 50 15.01 2.26 -7.82
N ALA A 51 14.38 3.43 -7.95
CA ALA A 51 14.93 4.57 -8.66
C ALA A 51 16.18 5.14 -7.95
N GLU A 52 16.12 5.32 -6.63
CA GLU A 52 17.25 5.77 -5.81
C GLU A 52 18.45 4.82 -5.93
N GLN A 53 18.19 3.51 -6.01
CA GLN A 53 19.21 2.48 -6.22
C GLN A 53 19.71 2.38 -7.68
N GLY A 54 19.24 3.23 -8.59
CA GLY A 54 19.61 3.21 -10.01
C GLY A 54 19.08 2.00 -10.80
N LYS A 55 18.18 1.20 -10.22
CA LYS A 55 17.60 0.00 -10.88
C LYS A 55 16.60 0.37 -11.98
N LEU A 56 15.96 1.52 -11.83
CA LEU A 56 15.09 2.11 -12.85
C LEU A 56 15.25 3.64 -12.87
N ASN A 57 14.73 4.28 -13.91
CA ASN A 57 14.70 5.72 -14.04
C ASN A 57 13.24 6.16 -14.28
N LEU A 58 12.74 7.06 -13.45
CA LEU A 58 11.34 7.49 -13.42
C LEU A 58 10.88 8.21 -14.69
N HIS A 59 11.82 8.74 -15.47
CA HIS A 59 11.56 9.48 -16.71
C HIS A 59 11.80 8.65 -17.97
N THR A 60 12.24 7.41 -17.81
CA THR A 60 12.39 6.51 -18.96
C THR A 60 11.04 5.88 -19.30
N PRO A 61 10.61 5.90 -20.57
CA PRO A 61 9.36 5.28 -20.96
C PRO A 61 9.25 3.83 -20.51
N ILE A 62 8.07 3.46 -20.01
CA ILE A 62 7.81 2.15 -19.40
C ILE A 62 8.10 0.98 -20.36
N LYS A 63 8.02 1.21 -21.68
CA LYS A 63 8.39 0.23 -22.71
C LYS A 63 9.82 -0.33 -22.54
N LYS A 64 10.75 0.44 -21.96
CA LYS A 64 12.10 -0.07 -21.65
C LYS A 64 12.06 -1.25 -20.67
N TYR A 65 11.16 -1.19 -19.69
CA TYR A 65 11.04 -2.18 -18.63
C TYR A 65 10.01 -3.26 -18.95
N LEU A 66 8.99 -2.93 -19.74
CA LEU A 66 7.91 -3.82 -20.16
C LEU A 66 7.74 -3.77 -21.70
N PRO A 67 8.62 -4.44 -22.46
CA PRO A 67 8.69 -4.29 -23.92
C PRO A 67 7.50 -4.89 -24.67
N SER A 68 6.72 -5.78 -24.04
CA SER A 68 5.53 -6.41 -24.63
C SER A 68 4.27 -5.54 -24.58
N LEU A 69 4.32 -4.38 -23.92
CA LEU A 69 3.18 -3.46 -23.91
C LEU A 69 2.88 -2.97 -25.33
N THR A 70 1.61 -2.74 -25.61
CA THR A 70 1.12 -2.28 -26.94
C THR A 70 0.37 -0.96 -26.85
N GLN A 71 0.09 -0.49 -25.64
CA GLN A 71 -0.69 0.71 -25.37
C GLN A 71 0.04 1.96 -25.87
N SER A 72 -0.71 2.93 -26.39
CA SER A 72 -0.14 4.16 -26.99
C SER A 72 0.69 5.01 -26.02
N TRP A 73 0.42 4.93 -24.72
CA TRP A 73 1.15 5.64 -23.68
C TRP A 73 2.49 4.99 -23.29
N GLN A 74 2.80 3.79 -23.79
CA GLN A 74 4.00 3.06 -23.34
C GLN A 74 5.33 3.75 -23.69
N ILE A 75 5.30 4.62 -24.71
CA ILE A 75 6.46 5.36 -25.21
C ILE A 75 6.56 6.77 -24.62
N ARG A 76 5.59 7.16 -23.78
CA ARG A 76 5.58 8.43 -23.07
C ARG A 76 6.44 8.37 -21.82
#